data_AF-A0A7Y8X3E8-F1
#
_entry.id   AF-A0A7Y8X3E8-F1
#
_cell.length_a   1.000
_cell.length_b   1.000
_cell.length_c   1.000
_cell.angle_alpha   90.00
_cell.angle_beta   90.00
_cell.angle_gamma   90.00
#
_symmetry.space_group_name_H-M   'P 1'
#
loop_
_entity.id
_entity.type
_entity.pdbx_description
1 polymer ?
#
loop_
_entity_poly.entity_id
_entity_poly.type
_entity_poly.pdbx_seq_one_letter_code
_entity_poly.pdbx_strand_id
1 'polypeptide(L)'
;MGTQPPGAARYGAAALLAALALGAGSACAPGGPKSPQEAAPTSSPPAEICTTLVSYWAKEALKGSYWAGLDWEQKGMSNAQYAIHEEAVAAGRFEERTAGQAKAFELVDRLVAQRCAEQDGATWSSENWRPPSPAG
;
A
#
# COMPACT_ATOMS: atom_id res chain seq x y z
N MET A 1 -33.98 -27.87 32.96
CA MET A 1 -34.76 -28.28 31.77
C MET A 1 -34.50 -27.22 30.71
N GLY A 2 -33.52 -27.43 29.83
CA GLY A 2 -33.70 -27.64 28.37
C GLY A 2 -33.83 -26.28 27.67
N THR A 3 -33.03 -25.85 26.69
CA THR A 3 -32.45 -26.56 25.54
C THR A 3 -31.28 -25.76 24.91
N GLN A 4 -30.14 -26.41 24.64
CA GLN A 4 -29.20 -26.07 23.54
C GLN A 4 -29.48 -27.04 22.36
N PRO A 5 -28.94 -26.90 21.13
CA PRO A 5 -28.13 -25.83 20.49
C PRO A 5 -28.59 -25.52 19.02
N PRO A 6 -27.89 -24.66 18.26
CA PRO A 6 -27.77 -24.85 16.81
C PRO A 6 -26.40 -25.42 16.43
N GLY A 7 -26.41 -26.58 15.75
CA GLY A 7 -25.22 -27.26 15.25
C GLY A 7 -24.70 -26.63 13.97
N ALA A 8 -23.40 -26.32 13.94
CA ALA A 8 -22.69 -26.01 12.71
C ALA A 8 -22.18 -27.32 12.09
N ALA A 9 -22.79 -27.71 10.97
CA ALA A 9 -22.40 -28.87 10.18
C ALA A 9 -21.01 -28.68 9.57
N ARG A 10 -20.15 -29.68 9.75
CA ARG A 10 -18.88 -29.86 9.04
C ARG A 10 -19.11 -30.75 7.83
N TYR A 11 -19.06 -30.21 6.61
CA TYR A 11 -18.80 -30.93 5.35
C TYR A 11 -18.34 -29.88 4.33
N GLY A 12 -17.34 -30.05 3.48
CA GLY A 12 -16.43 -31.15 3.19
C GLY A 12 -15.40 -30.66 2.17
N ALA A 13 -14.21 -31.24 2.18
CA ALA A 13 -13.22 -31.03 1.14
C ALA A 13 -13.70 -31.64 -0.19
N ALA A 14 -13.54 -30.92 -1.29
CA ALA A 14 -13.55 -31.50 -2.64
C ALA A 14 -12.59 -30.70 -3.53
N ALA A 15 -11.54 -31.40 -3.97
CA ALA A 15 -10.60 -30.97 -4.98
C ALA A 15 -11.29 -30.84 -6.35
N LEU A 16 -10.69 -30.12 -7.30
CA LEU A 16 -10.39 -30.64 -8.64
C LEU A 16 -9.57 -29.62 -9.46
N LEU A 17 -8.50 -30.16 -10.05
CA LEU A 17 -7.58 -29.56 -11.00
C LEU A 17 -8.24 -29.44 -12.39
N ALA A 18 -7.98 -28.35 -13.11
CA ALA A 18 -8.01 -28.27 -14.58
C ALA A 18 -7.20 -27.02 -15.00
N ALA A 19 -5.96 -27.16 -15.46
CA ALA A 19 -5.52 -27.58 -16.80
C ALA A 19 -5.34 -26.39 -17.76
N LEU A 20 -4.13 -26.35 -18.34
CA LEU A 20 -3.52 -25.32 -19.17
C LEU A 20 -4.28 -25.02 -20.47
N ALA A 21 -4.25 -23.76 -20.90
CA ALA A 21 -4.31 -23.41 -22.32
C ALA A 21 -3.14 -22.47 -22.67
N LEU A 22 -2.19 -23.00 -23.44
CA LEU A 22 -1.12 -22.24 -24.07
C LEU A 22 -1.71 -21.36 -25.19
N GLY A 23 -1.66 -20.05 -25.01
CA GLY A 23 -1.88 -19.07 -26.07
C GLY A 23 -0.54 -18.55 -26.59
N ALA A 24 0.05 -19.24 -27.57
CA ALA A 24 1.19 -18.74 -28.33
C ALA A 24 0.72 -17.68 -29.33
N GLY A 25 1.31 -16.48 -29.24
CA GLY A 25 1.06 -15.39 -30.17
C GLY A 25 2.28 -14.49 -30.29
N SER A 26 3.37 -15.01 -30.86
CA SER A 26 4.53 -14.22 -31.26
C SER A 26 4.19 -13.38 -32.49
N ALA A 27 3.76 -12.14 -32.28
CA ALA A 27 3.77 -11.11 -33.32
C ALA A 27 5.12 -10.37 -33.27
N CYS A 28 6.04 -10.76 -34.15
CA CYS A 28 7.31 -10.07 -34.34
C CYS A 28 7.05 -8.83 -35.21
N ALA A 29 7.00 -7.65 -34.60
CA ALA A 29 6.98 -6.37 -35.31
C ALA A 29 8.41 -5.79 -35.36
N PRO A 30 8.89 -5.30 -36.51
CA PRO A 30 10.21 -4.70 -36.61
C PRO A 30 10.28 -3.37 -35.86
N GLY A 31 11.36 -3.19 -35.10
CA GLY A 31 11.57 -2.10 -34.15
C GLY A 31 11.62 -0.71 -34.79
N GLY A 32 10.74 0.16 -34.31
CA GLY A 32 10.93 1.61 -34.38
C GLY A 32 11.93 2.09 -33.31
N PRO A 33 12.50 3.29 -33.45
CA PRO A 33 13.45 3.84 -32.48
C PRO A 33 12.80 3.90 -31.09
N LYS A 34 13.41 3.19 -30.14
CA LYS A 34 13.01 3.15 -28.73
C LYS A 34 13.28 4.53 -28.13
N SER A 35 12.22 5.31 -27.88
CA SER A 35 12.31 6.51 -27.04
C SER A 35 13.05 6.15 -25.74
N PRO A 36 13.93 7.02 -25.22
CA PRO A 36 14.55 6.81 -23.93
C PRO A 36 13.46 6.56 -22.90
N GLN A 37 13.36 5.33 -22.44
CA GLN A 37 12.46 4.96 -21.35
C GLN A 37 13.11 5.54 -20.11
N GLU A 38 12.58 6.65 -19.63
CA GLU A 38 13.01 7.27 -18.39
C GLU A 38 12.95 6.21 -17.30
N ALA A 39 14.11 5.87 -16.74
CA ALA A 39 14.22 4.81 -15.75
C ALA A 39 13.34 5.21 -14.56
N ALA A 40 12.39 4.36 -14.18
CA ALA A 40 11.62 4.60 -12.98
C ALA A 40 12.60 4.74 -11.80
N PRO A 41 12.45 5.76 -10.94
CA PRO A 41 13.30 5.91 -9.79
C PRO A 41 13.23 4.62 -8.97
N THR A 42 14.37 3.96 -8.78
CA THR A 42 14.46 2.80 -7.89
C THR A 42 14.32 3.31 -6.47
N SER A 43 13.18 3.00 -5.83
CA SER A 43 12.96 3.31 -4.42
C SER A 43 14.08 2.71 -3.56
N SER A 44 14.60 3.48 -2.61
CA SER A 44 15.45 2.91 -1.55
C SER A 44 14.60 1.95 -0.69
N PRO A 45 15.19 0.92 -0.05
CA PRO A 45 14.44 0.04 0.84
C PRO A 45 13.65 0.79 1.94
N PRO A 46 14.19 1.86 2.59
CA PRO A 46 13.41 2.68 3.51
C PRO A 46 12.19 3.34 2.86
N ALA A 47 12.33 3.88 1.65
CA ALA A 47 11.24 4.51 0.92
C ALA A 47 10.13 3.50 0.52
N GLU A 48 10.50 2.25 0.22
CA GLU A 48 9.53 1.19 -0.11
C GLU A 48 8.73 0.75 1.13
N ILE A 49 9.41 0.61 2.28
CA ILE A 49 8.78 0.31 3.57
C ILE A 49 7.80 1.43 3.95
N CYS A 50 8.26 2.69 3.87
CA CYS A 50 7.43 3.87 4.11
C CYS A 50 6.19 3.85 3.20
N THR A 51 6.38 3.63 1.90
CA THR A 51 5.30 3.65 0.92
C THR A 51 4.24 2.60 1.24
N THR A 52 4.67 1.37 1.50
CA THR A 52 3.77 0.26 1.80
C THR A 52 2.98 0.52 3.07
N LEU A 53 3.65 0.94 4.15
CA LEU A 53 3.02 1.17 5.45
C LEU A 53 2.03 2.34 5.40
N VAL A 54 2.46 3.48 4.88
CA VAL A 54 1.67 4.71 4.88
C VAL A 54 0.48 4.59 3.92
N SER A 55 0.68 4.05 2.71
CA SER A 55 -0.43 3.85 1.76
C SER A 55 -1.47 2.86 2.29
N TYR A 56 -1.04 1.80 2.98
CA TYR A 56 -1.98 0.84 3.58
C TYR A 56 -2.89 1.54 4.58
N TRP A 57 -2.32 2.22 5.56
CA TRP A 57 -3.11 2.85 6.61
C TRP A 57 -3.94 4.03 6.12
N ALA A 58 -3.44 4.80 5.15
CA ALA A 58 -4.23 5.86 4.53
C ALA A 58 -5.47 5.29 3.81
N LYS A 59 -5.32 4.18 3.08
CA LYS A 59 -6.45 3.50 2.42
C LYS A 59 -7.41 2.89 3.44
N GLU A 60 -6.93 2.33 4.54
CA GLU A 60 -7.79 1.85 5.63
C GLU A 60 -8.57 2.98 6.31
N ALA A 61 -7.96 4.16 6.45
CA ALA A 61 -8.62 5.36 6.96
C ALA A 61 -9.73 5.87 6.01
N LEU A 62 -9.50 5.82 4.69
CA LEU A 62 -10.53 6.16 3.69
C LEU A 62 -11.67 5.13 3.68
N LYS A 63 -11.37 3.85 3.87
CA LYS A 63 -12.39 2.78 3.97
C LYS A 63 -13.23 2.87 5.25
N GLY A 64 -12.77 3.62 6.26
CA GLY A 64 -13.38 3.64 7.59
C GLY A 64 -13.33 2.25 8.25
N SER A 65 -12.24 1.51 8.07
CA SER A 65 -12.14 0.16 8.62
C SER A 65 -12.07 0.16 10.14
N TYR A 66 -12.38 -0.99 10.76
CA TYR A 66 -12.41 -1.14 12.22
C TYR A 66 -11.11 -0.68 12.91
N TRP A 67 -9.97 -0.85 12.25
CA TRP A 67 -8.65 -0.48 12.77
C TRP A 67 -8.17 0.90 12.34
N ALA A 68 -8.95 1.66 11.57
CA ALA A 68 -8.58 2.99 11.10
C ALA A 68 -8.29 3.97 12.26
N GLY A 69 -8.97 3.79 13.39
CA GLY A 69 -8.83 4.63 14.59
C GLY A 69 -7.65 4.29 15.51
N LEU A 70 -6.80 3.32 15.16
CA LEU A 70 -5.57 3.07 15.92
C LEU A 70 -4.67 4.31 15.86
N ASP A 71 -3.98 4.58 16.97
CA ASP A 71 -2.97 5.64 17.04
C ASP A 71 -1.78 5.32 16.12
N TRP A 72 -1.05 6.35 15.67
CA TRP A 72 0.05 6.21 14.73
C TRP A 72 1.21 5.36 15.28
N GLU A 73 1.45 5.39 16.59
CA GLU A 73 2.48 4.54 17.22
C GLU A 73 2.08 3.07 17.14
N GLN A 74 0.79 2.76 17.34
CA GLN A 74 0.26 1.41 17.25
C GLN A 74 0.27 0.86 15.82
N LYS A 75 0.19 1.75 14.84
CA LYS A 75 0.33 1.44 13.41
C LYS A 75 1.79 1.22 13.00
N GLY A 76 2.75 1.49 13.89
CA GLY A 76 4.18 1.34 13.64
C GLY A 76 4.77 2.43 12.76
N MET A 77 4.12 3.60 12.67
CA MET A 77 4.64 4.72 11.90
C MET A 77 5.67 5.52 12.71
N SER A 78 6.59 6.18 12.02
CA SER A 78 7.36 7.30 12.58
C SER A 78 6.50 8.59 12.59
N ASN A 79 6.98 9.64 13.28
CA ASN A 79 6.34 10.96 13.22
C ASN A 79 6.28 11.52 11.79
N ALA A 80 7.37 11.38 11.03
CA ALA A 80 7.42 11.87 9.66
C ALA A 80 6.51 11.05 8.72
N GLN A 81 6.43 9.73 8.91
CA GLN A 81 5.48 8.88 8.18
C GLN A 81 4.02 9.23 8.53
N TYR A 82 3.75 9.54 9.79
CA TYR A 82 2.42 9.99 10.22
C TYR A 82 2.03 11.33 9.55
N ALA A 83 2.95 12.26 9.41
CA ALA A 83 2.69 13.50 8.67
C ALA A 83 2.31 13.24 7.19
N ILE A 84 2.99 12.29 6.54
CA ILE A 84 2.65 11.87 5.17
C ILE A 84 1.27 11.18 5.14
N HIS A 85 0.96 10.35 6.14
CA HIS A 85 -0.36 9.72 6.27
C HIS A 85 -1.49 10.76 6.33
N GLU A 86 -1.36 11.78 7.18
CA GLU A 86 -2.37 12.82 7.32
C GLU A 86 -2.57 13.62 6.01
N GLU A 87 -1.47 13.96 5.33
CA GLU A 87 -1.52 14.59 4.00
C GLU A 87 -2.28 13.71 3.00
N ALA A 88 -1.95 12.43 2.95
CA ALA A 88 -2.55 11.48 2.02
C ALA A 88 -4.03 11.21 2.31
N VAL A 89 -4.43 11.12 3.57
CA VAL A 89 -5.85 10.97 3.94
C VAL A 89 -6.63 12.23 3.59
N ALA A 90 -6.08 13.43 3.84
CA ALA A 90 -6.75 14.67 3.47
C ALA A 90 -6.95 14.78 1.96
N ALA A 91 -5.91 14.51 1.16
CA ALA A 91 -5.98 14.53 -0.30
C ALA A 91 -6.90 13.42 -0.84
N GLY A 92 -6.81 12.21 -0.30
CA GLY A 92 -7.67 11.09 -0.66
C GLY A 92 -9.15 11.36 -0.37
N ARG A 93 -9.48 11.98 0.77
CA ARG A 93 -10.87 12.38 1.08
C ARG A 93 -11.40 13.43 0.11
N PHE A 94 -10.55 14.34 -0.36
CA PHE A 94 -10.92 15.30 -1.40
C PHE A 94 -11.22 14.60 -2.72
N GLU A 95 -10.29 13.74 -3.17
CA GLU A 95 -10.42 13.00 -4.42
C GLU A 95 -11.60 12.01 -4.40
N GLU A 96 -11.90 11.40 -3.25
CA GLU A 96 -13.03 10.49 -3.11
C GLU A 96 -14.35 11.22 -3.37
N ARG A 97 -14.48 12.48 -2.94
CA ARG A 97 -15.68 13.29 -3.17
C ARG A 97 -15.84 13.72 -4.63
N THR A 98 -14.75 13.85 -5.38
CA THR A 98 -14.76 14.38 -6.76
C THR A 98 -14.76 13.28 -7.80
N ALA A 99 -14.02 12.20 -7.57
CA ALA A 99 -13.70 11.17 -8.55
C ALA A 99 -13.92 9.73 -8.03
N GLY A 100 -14.34 9.58 -6.77
CA GLY A 100 -14.66 8.29 -6.17
C GLY A 100 -13.47 7.57 -5.56
N GLN A 101 -13.77 6.50 -4.82
CA GLN A 101 -12.81 5.82 -3.95
C GLN A 101 -11.61 5.21 -4.70
N ALA A 102 -11.84 4.63 -5.88
CA ALA A 102 -10.74 4.06 -6.68
C ALA A 102 -9.71 5.13 -7.06
N LYS A 103 -10.17 6.33 -7.44
CA LYS A 103 -9.27 7.45 -7.77
C LYS A 103 -8.59 8.04 -6.54
N ALA A 104 -9.26 8.06 -5.40
CA ALA A 104 -8.63 8.39 -4.13
C ALA A 104 -7.48 7.44 -3.79
N PHE A 105 -7.64 6.13 -4.00
CA PHE A 105 -6.58 5.15 -3.74
C PHE A 105 -5.40 5.31 -4.69
N GLU A 106 -5.66 5.50 -6.00
CA GLU A 106 -4.61 5.80 -6.97
C GLU A 106 -3.84 7.09 -6.61
N LEU A 107 -4.54 8.12 -6.14
CA LEU A 107 -3.92 9.37 -5.70
C LEU A 107 -3.05 9.14 -4.45
N VAL A 108 -3.57 8.43 -3.44
CA VAL A 108 -2.84 8.10 -2.21
C VAL A 108 -1.56 7.36 -2.55
N ASP A 109 -1.63 6.33 -3.41
CA ASP A 109 -0.45 5.53 -3.77
C ASP A 109 0.64 6.38 -4.43
N ARG A 110 0.28 7.29 -5.35
CA ARG A 110 1.25 8.18 -5.99
C ARG A 110 1.83 9.21 -5.03
N LEU A 111 0.98 9.87 -4.24
CA LEU A 111 1.40 10.91 -3.31
C LEU A 111 2.34 10.34 -2.24
N VAL A 112 1.97 9.22 -1.63
CA VAL A 112 2.78 8.58 -0.60
C VAL A 112 4.12 8.12 -1.17
N ALA A 113 4.14 7.48 -2.34
CA ALA A 113 5.38 7.06 -2.99
C ALA A 113 6.33 8.26 -3.23
N GLN A 114 5.78 9.38 -3.71
CA GLN A 114 6.54 10.61 -3.90
C GLN A 114 7.12 11.13 -2.57
N ARG A 115 6.28 11.30 -1.54
CA ARG A 115 6.72 11.84 -0.24
C ARG A 115 7.73 10.96 0.48
N CYS A 116 7.51 9.63 0.45
CA CYS A 116 8.44 8.68 1.04
C CYS A 116 9.80 8.68 0.32
N ALA A 117 9.83 8.86 -1.01
CA ALA A 117 11.07 9.01 -1.75
C ALA A 117 11.78 10.34 -1.44
N GLU A 118 11.03 11.46 -1.40
CA GLU A 118 11.56 12.79 -1.06
C GLU A 118 12.21 12.84 0.34
N GLN A 119 11.77 11.98 1.27
CA GLN A 119 12.22 11.96 2.66
C GLN A 119 13.06 10.72 3.03
N ASP A 120 13.56 9.97 2.05
CA ASP A 120 14.32 8.72 2.25
C ASP A 120 13.68 7.76 3.28
N GLY A 121 12.39 7.49 3.08
CA GLY A 121 11.58 6.62 3.94
C GLY A 121 11.00 7.28 5.18
N ALA A 122 11.19 8.59 5.36
CA ALA A 122 10.62 9.37 6.46
C ALA A 122 10.90 8.70 7.82
N THR A 123 12.12 8.20 8.02
CA THR A 123 12.49 7.34 9.16
C THR A 123 12.61 8.08 10.50
N TRP A 124 12.40 9.40 10.51
CA TRP A 124 12.59 10.25 11.68
C TRP A 124 11.47 10.09 12.73
N SER A 125 11.84 9.67 13.95
CA SER A 125 10.93 9.53 15.09
C SER A 125 11.43 10.26 16.34
N SER A 126 10.74 11.34 16.74
CA SER A 126 11.04 12.22 17.89
C SER A 126 12.39 12.98 17.84
N GLU A 127 12.48 14.09 18.59
CA GLU A 127 13.65 14.98 18.69
C GLU A 127 14.96 14.28 19.13
N ASN A 128 14.88 13.06 19.69
CA ASN A 128 16.04 12.28 20.16
C ASN A 128 16.56 11.24 19.16
N TRP A 129 16.02 11.18 17.94
CA TRP A 129 16.46 10.22 16.93
C TRP A 129 17.89 10.47 16.45
N ARG A 130 18.65 9.38 16.22
CA ARG A 130 19.97 9.41 15.57
C ARG A 130 19.96 8.54 14.31
N PRO A 131 20.61 8.96 13.22
CA PRO A 131 20.68 8.17 12.00
C PRO A 131 21.44 6.85 12.24
N PRO A 132 21.06 5.77 11.53
CA PRO A 132 21.83 4.53 11.56
C PRO A 132 23.24 4.79 11.04
N SER A 133 24.25 4.25 11.74
CA SER A 133 25.64 4.34 11.30
C SER A 133 25.79 3.68 9.92
N PRO A 134 26.55 4.27 8.97
CA PRO A 134 26.87 3.59 7.73
C PRO A 134 27.60 2.28 8.04
N ALA A 135 27.30 1.23 7.29
CA ALA A 135 28.03 -0.03 7.37
C ALA A 135 29.52 0.25 7.11
N GLY A 136 30.37 -0.04 8.10
CA GLY A 136 31.82 0.10 8.02
C GLY A 136 32.49 -0.94 7.15
#